data_AF-A0A4U6D057-F1
#
_entry.id   AF-A0A4U6D057-F1
#
_cell.length_a   1.000
_cell.length_b   1.000
_cell.length_c   1.000
_cell.angle_alpha   90.00
_cell.angle_beta   90.00
_cell.angle_gamma   90.00
#
_symmetry.space_group_name_H-M   'P 1'
#
loop_
_entity.id
_entity.type
_entity.pdbx_description
1 polymer ?
#
loop_
_entity_poly.entity_id
_entity_poly.type
_entity_poly.pdbx_seq_one_letter_code
_entity_poly.pdbx_strand_id
1 'polypeptide(L)'
;MKTSSILVLFVMICLAGFTSCSKKSDDVTPDPAATVGFKVKVDGNNYAPDYAYALASFPGANGYYAIYGMDSKTSDVVAIALPNSAVEGTYPINEVNFGIITISKEDFSTINGGSGSVTITKKTATNLAGTFSFIAYDASGTKKRTLTEGSFNVNVR
;
A
#
# COMPACT_ATOMS: atom_id res chain seq x y z
N MET A 1 -8.35 36.17 57.10
CA MET A 1 -7.26 36.43 56.13
C MET A 1 -7.93 36.70 54.79
N LYS A 2 -8.19 37.97 54.46
CA LYS A 2 -7.36 38.92 53.69
C LYS A 2 -7.45 38.68 52.16
N THR A 3 -8.23 39.58 51.58
CA THR A 3 -8.38 40.08 50.21
C THR A 3 -7.10 40.21 49.36
N SER A 4 -7.22 40.04 48.03
CA SER A 4 -6.68 40.91 46.95
C SER A 4 -6.71 40.13 45.62
N SER A 5 -7.33 40.59 44.53
CA SER A 5 -7.16 41.81 43.72
C SER A 5 -6.23 41.61 42.53
N ILE A 6 -6.62 42.26 41.42
CA ILE A 6 -5.82 42.83 40.32
C ILE A 6 -6.23 42.33 38.93
N LEU A 7 -7.21 43.09 38.43
CA LEU A 7 -7.48 43.49 37.06
C LEU A 7 -6.25 44.22 36.46
N VAL A 8 -5.75 43.80 35.28
CA VAL A 8 -4.97 44.69 34.40
C VAL A 8 -5.43 44.52 32.95
N LEU A 9 -6.02 45.62 32.50
CA LEU A 9 -6.43 46.03 31.17
C LEU A 9 -5.19 46.29 30.29
N PHE A 10 -5.15 45.78 29.05
CA PHE A 10 -4.27 46.31 28.01
C PHE A 10 -5.09 46.62 26.76
N VAL A 11 -5.11 47.91 26.43
CA VAL A 11 -5.91 48.54 25.38
C VAL A 11 -4.99 48.97 24.24
N MET A 12 -5.50 48.77 23.01
CA MET A 12 -5.16 49.43 21.74
C MET A 12 -3.78 49.26 21.12
N ILE A 13 -3.80 48.85 19.84
CA ILE A 13 -3.52 49.76 18.72
C ILE A 13 -4.34 49.32 17.50
N CYS A 14 -5.14 50.24 16.98
CA CYS A 14 -5.82 50.14 15.69
C CYS A 14 -4.91 50.67 14.59
N LEU A 15 -4.78 49.96 13.48
CA LEU A 15 -4.59 50.56 12.17
C LEU A 15 -5.54 49.90 11.17
N ALA A 16 -6.44 50.72 10.61
CA ALA A 16 -7.10 50.50 9.33
C ALA A 16 -6.08 50.75 8.19
N GLY A 17 -6.18 50.22 6.98
CA GLY A 17 -7.19 49.38 6.35
C GLY A 17 -6.88 49.20 4.85
N PHE A 18 -7.86 48.60 4.17
CA PHE A 18 -8.14 48.55 2.73
C PHE A 18 -7.45 47.52 1.82
N THR A 19 -8.34 46.94 0.98
CA THR A 19 -8.18 46.26 -0.32
C THR A 19 -8.34 44.75 -0.27
N SER A 20 -9.56 44.23 -0.46
CA SER A 20 -10.14 43.88 -1.77
C SER A 20 -9.40 42.73 -2.46
N CYS A 21 -9.96 41.52 -2.37
CA CYS A 21 -10.08 40.59 -3.48
C CYS A 21 -11.05 39.46 -3.11
N SER A 22 -12.29 39.62 -3.56
CA SER A 22 -13.25 38.54 -3.74
C SER A 22 -12.85 37.74 -4.99
N LYS A 23 -12.13 36.64 -4.81
CA LYS A 23 -12.16 35.51 -5.73
C LYS A 23 -12.19 34.24 -4.91
N LYS A 24 -13.19 33.39 -5.17
CA LYS A 24 -13.10 31.96 -4.91
C LYS A 24 -11.81 31.51 -5.60
N SER A 25 -10.75 31.33 -4.83
CA SER A 25 -9.63 30.52 -5.26
C SER A 25 -10.05 29.11 -4.90
N ASP A 26 -10.43 28.34 -5.92
CA ASP A 26 -10.29 26.90 -5.84
C ASP A 26 -8.80 26.66 -5.62
N ASP A 27 -8.42 26.56 -4.35
CA ASP A 27 -7.10 26.09 -3.95
C ASP A 27 -7.06 24.63 -4.38
N VAL A 28 -6.70 24.41 -5.65
CA VAL A 28 -6.23 23.12 -6.14
C VAL A 28 -4.90 22.91 -5.46
N THR A 29 -4.97 22.51 -4.20
CA THR A 29 -3.86 21.88 -3.51
C THR A 29 -3.49 20.70 -4.39
N PRO A 30 -2.28 20.61 -4.96
CA PRO A 30 -1.89 19.45 -5.74
C PRO A 30 -2.08 18.24 -4.84
N ASP A 31 -2.93 17.30 -5.24
CA ASP A 31 -3.00 15.99 -4.61
C ASP A 31 -1.56 15.45 -4.59
N PRO A 32 -0.95 15.22 -3.41
CA PRO A 32 0.42 14.73 -3.36
C PRO A 32 0.48 13.45 -4.19
N ALA A 33 1.30 13.46 -5.24
CA ALA A 33 1.47 12.31 -6.11
C ALA A 33 1.69 11.07 -5.25
N ALA A 34 0.79 10.10 -5.35
CA ALA A 34 0.79 8.94 -4.46
C ALA A 34 2.17 8.26 -4.51
N THR A 35 2.84 8.18 -3.37
CA THR A 35 4.19 7.61 -3.27
C THR A 35 4.18 6.16 -3.76
N VAL A 36 5.06 5.84 -4.71
CA VAL A 36 5.27 4.47 -5.18
C VAL A 36 5.87 3.63 -4.05
N GLY A 37 5.34 2.44 -3.81
CA GLY A 37 5.86 1.55 -2.80
C GLY A 37 5.05 0.27 -2.60
N PHE A 38 5.59 -0.61 -1.77
CA PHE A 38 5.00 -1.86 -1.33
C PHE A 38 5.27 -2.02 0.17
N LYS A 39 4.26 -2.38 0.95
CA LYS A 39 4.41 -2.66 2.39
C LYS A 39 3.41 -3.71 2.84
N VAL A 40 3.79 -4.50 3.83
CA VAL A 40 2.95 -5.53 4.45
C VAL A 40 3.51 -5.92 5.81
N LYS A 41 2.69 -6.47 6.69
CA LYS A 41 3.15 -7.15 7.88
C LYS A 41 3.23 -8.65 7.63
N VAL A 42 4.40 -9.24 7.81
CA VAL A 42 4.62 -10.70 7.77
C VAL A 42 4.70 -11.20 9.19
N ASP A 43 3.71 -12.00 9.60
CA ASP A 43 3.55 -12.48 10.98
C ASP A 43 3.61 -11.34 12.01
N GLY A 44 3.01 -10.20 11.66
CA GLY A 44 2.96 -8.97 12.48
C GLY A 44 4.18 -8.05 12.36
N ASN A 45 5.28 -8.50 11.74
CA ASN A 45 6.49 -7.69 11.55
C ASN A 45 6.44 -6.90 10.24
N ASN A 46 6.86 -5.64 10.27
CA ASN A 46 6.88 -4.80 9.07
C ASN A 46 7.88 -5.33 8.03
N TYR A 47 7.39 -5.53 6.80
CA TYR A 47 8.19 -5.76 5.60
C TYR A 47 7.90 -4.63 4.61
N ALA A 48 8.93 -3.83 4.31
CA ALA A 48 8.88 -2.66 3.45
C ALA A 48 10.07 -2.70 2.47
N PRO A 49 9.97 -3.50 1.39
CA PRO A 49 11.05 -3.69 0.43
C PRO A 49 11.43 -2.41 -0.31
N ASP A 50 12.68 -2.34 -0.77
CA ASP A 50 13.21 -1.19 -1.53
C ASP A 50 12.88 -1.25 -3.03
N TYR A 51 12.55 -2.43 -3.57
CA TYR A 51 12.00 -2.58 -4.91
C TYR A 51 10.51 -2.90 -4.90
N ALA A 52 9.73 -2.06 -5.57
CA ALA A 52 8.29 -2.25 -5.76
C ALA A 52 7.90 -1.94 -7.23
N TYR A 53 7.35 -2.92 -7.94
CA TYR A 53 6.93 -2.78 -9.34
C TYR A 53 5.87 -3.81 -9.70
N ALA A 54 5.12 -3.58 -10.78
CA ALA A 54 4.30 -4.60 -11.42
C ALA A 54 4.91 -4.98 -12.78
N LEU A 55 4.99 -6.26 -13.11
CA LEU A 55 5.38 -6.71 -14.44
C LEU A 55 4.13 -6.97 -15.29
N ALA A 56 4.18 -6.54 -16.55
CA ALA A 56 3.15 -6.82 -17.55
C ALA A 56 2.92 -8.33 -17.84
N SER A 57 3.89 -9.16 -17.45
CA SER A 57 3.83 -10.62 -17.54
C SER A 57 4.46 -11.26 -16.31
N PHE A 58 3.79 -12.27 -15.75
CA PHE A 58 4.33 -13.09 -14.67
C PHE A 58 5.30 -14.14 -15.26
N PRO A 59 6.55 -14.26 -14.77
CA PRO A 59 7.46 -15.30 -15.22
C PRO A 59 6.87 -16.70 -15.02
N GLY A 60 6.67 -17.43 -16.13
CA GLY A 60 6.09 -18.79 -16.09
C GLY A 60 4.56 -18.87 -16.15
N ALA A 61 3.84 -17.73 -16.20
CA ALA A 61 2.39 -17.70 -16.36
C ALA A 61 1.95 -16.60 -17.35
N ASN A 62 1.74 -16.98 -18.61
CA ASN A 62 1.24 -16.06 -19.64
C ASN A 62 -0.15 -15.52 -19.25
N GLY A 63 -0.37 -14.23 -19.45
CA GLY A 63 -1.66 -13.60 -19.18
C GLY A 63 -1.87 -13.11 -17.74
N TYR A 64 -0.83 -13.10 -16.91
CA TYR A 64 -0.87 -12.56 -15.55
C TYR A 64 0.01 -11.32 -15.39
N TYR A 65 -0.45 -10.33 -14.62
CA TYR A 65 0.45 -9.33 -14.02
C TYR A 65 1.01 -9.89 -12.72
N ALA A 66 2.21 -9.42 -12.38
CA ALA A 66 2.91 -9.78 -11.16
C ALA A 66 3.23 -8.51 -10.36
N ILE A 67 2.63 -8.33 -9.19
CA ILE A 67 2.95 -7.22 -8.28
C ILE A 67 4.05 -7.70 -7.34
N TYR A 68 5.22 -7.05 -7.38
CA TYR A 68 6.39 -7.41 -6.60
C TYR A 68 6.70 -6.39 -5.51
N GLY A 69 7.07 -6.91 -4.34
CA GLY A 69 7.86 -6.24 -3.32
C GLY A 69 9.10 -7.08 -3.00
N MET A 70 10.29 -6.61 -3.36
CA MET A 70 11.57 -7.32 -3.19
C MET A 70 12.57 -6.49 -2.39
N ASP A 71 13.18 -7.09 -1.38
CA ASP A 71 14.30 -6.50 -0.63
C ASP A 71 15.62 -6.88 -1.32
N SER A 72 16.33 -5.88 -1.82
CA SER A 72 17.59 -6.08 -2.56
C SER A 72 18.73 -6.67 -1.73
N LYS A 73 18.67 -6.54 -0.40
CA LYS A 73 19.75 -6.93 0.51
C LYS A 73 19.57 -8.36 0.99
N THR A 74 18.33 -8.77 1.27
CA THR A 74 18.02 -10.13 1.73
C THR A 74 17.59 -11.05 0.60
N SER A 75 17.23 -10.50 -0.56
CA SER A 75 16.54 -11.20 -1.65
C SER A 75 15.17 -11.76 -1.25
N ASP A 76 14.60 -11.27 -0.15
CA ASP A 76 13.24 -11.60 0.22
C ASP A 76 12.27 -11.01 -0.80
N VAL A 77 11.18 -11.72 -1.09
CA VAL A 77 10.19 -11.32 -2.07
C VAL A 77 8.78 -11.67 -1.61
N VAL A 78 7.85 -10.76 -1.88
CA VAL A 78 6.41 -11.03 -1.92
C VAL A 78 5.93 -10.68 -3.31
N ALA A 79 5.35 -11.66 -4.00
CA ALA A 79 4.78 -11.52 -5.33
C ALA A 79 3.30 -11.90 -5.32
N ILE A 80 2.47 -11.12 -6.00
CA ILE A 80 1.04 -11.39 -6.17
C ILE A 80 0.75 -11.49 -7.66
N ALA A 81 0.19 -12.62 -8.09
CA ALA A 81 -0.22 -12.86 -9.46
C ALA A 81 -1.73 -12.66 -9.62
N LEU A 82 -2.11 -11.88 -10.63
CA LEU A 82 -3.51 -11.65 -11.03
C LEU A 82 -3.63 -11.71 -12.55
N PRO A 83 -4.74 -12.22 -13.12
CA PRO A 83 -4.96 -12.18 -14.56
C PRO A 83 -4.87 -10.76 -15.12
N ASN A 84 -4.42 -10.64 -16.36
CA ASN A 84 -4.26 -9.33 -17.00
C ASN A 84 -5.59 -8.61 -17.27
N SER A 85 -6.67 -9.37 -17.33
CA SER A 85 -8.04 -8.90 -17.42
C SER A 85 -8.59 -8.37 -16.09
N ALA A 86 -7.90 -8.56 -14.96
CA ALA A 86 -8.34 -8.03 -13.68
C ALA A 86 -8.45 -6.51 -13.74
N VAL A 87 -9.58 -5.97 -13.32
CA VAL A 87 -9.87 -4.54 -13.26
C VAL A 87 -9.89 -4.10 -11.79
N GLU A 88 -10.33 -2.89 -11.50
CA GLU A 88 -10.57 -2.47 -10.11
C GLU A 88 -11.62 -3.37 -9.46
N GLY A 89 -11.35 -3.83 -8.25
CA GLY A 89 -12.18 -4.82 -7.57
C GLY A 89 -11.41 -5.69 -6.57
N THR A 90 -12.15 -6.55 -5.86
CA THR A 90 -11.60 -7.49 -4.88
C THR A 90 -11.61 -8.90 -5.43
N TYR A 91 -10.46 -9.55 -5.38
CA TYR A 91 -10.20 -10.88 -5.91
C TYR A 91 -9.85 -11.82 -4.76
N PRO A 92 -10.56 -12.94 -4.59
CA PRO A 92 -10.20 -13.94 -3.59
C PRO A 92 -8.94 -14.67 -4.04
N ILE A 93 -8.10 -15.02 -3.06
CA ILE A 93 -6.98 -15.93 -3.27
C ILE A 93 -7.52 -17.32 -3.60
N ASN A 94 -7.03 -17.91 -4.69
CA ASN A 94 -7.39 -19.23 -5.21
C ASN A 94 -6.32 -19.70 -6.22
N GLU A 95 -6.64 -20.69 -7.06
CA GLU A 95 -5.71 -21.21 -8.09
C GLU A 95 -5.41 -20.20 -9.22
N VAL A 96 -6.26 -19.19 -9.39
CA VAL A 96 -6.09 -18.13 -10.40
C VAL A 96 -5.37 -16.93 -9.79
N ASN A 97 -5.84 -16.43 -8.66
CA ASN A 97 -5.25 -15.28 -7.97
C ASN A 97 -4.41 -15.78 -6.79
N PHE A 98 -3.09 -15.68 -6.86
CA PHE A 98 -2.23 -16.31 -5.86
C PHE A 98 -1.05 -15.45 -5.46
N GLY A 99 -0.51 -15.73 -4.26
CA GLY A 99 0.70 -15.14 -3.73
C GLY A 99 1.85 -16.15 -3.70
N ILE A 100 3.05 -15.66 -3.96
CA ILE A 100 4.32 -16.37 -3.76
C ILE A 100 5.20 -15.51 -2.86
N ILE A 101 5.82 -16.14 -1.88
CA ILE A 101 6.59 -15.47 -0.84
C ILE A 101 7.88 -16.25 -0.63
N THR A 102 9.00 -15.55 -0.65
CA THR A 102 10.27 -16.06 -0.15
C THR A 102 10.73 -15.11 0.93
N ILE A 103 10.75 -15.56 2.18
CA ILE A 103 11.17 -14.75 3.33
C ILE A 103 12.13 -15.57 4.16
N SER A 104 13.30 -15.01 4.48
CA SER A 104 14.33 -15.68 5.27
C SER A 104 14.76 -17.03 4.66
N LYS A 105 14.82 -17.09 3.32
CA LYS A 105 15.16 -18.29 2.52
C LYS A 105 14.15 -19.45 2.64
N GLU A 106 12.95 -19.17 3.10
CA GLU A 106 11.84 -20.13 3.09
C GLU A 106 10.79 -19.70 2.07
N ASP A 107 10.32 -20.67 1.28
CA ASP A 107 9.32 -20.45 0.25
C ASP A 107 7.91 -20.84 0.73
N PHE A 108 6.96 -19.96 0.44
CA PHE A 108 5.54 -20.13 0.73
C PHE A 108 4.72 -19.74 -0.49
N SER A 109 3.55 -20.36 -0.64
CA SER A 109 2.58 -19.96 -1.63
C SER A 109 1.16 -20.13 -1.10
N THR A 110 0.25 -19.31 -1.61
CA THR A 110 -1.16 -19.47 -1.31
C THR A 110 -1.79 -20.65 -2.04
N ILE A 111 -1.16 -21.21 -3.09
CA ILE A 111 -1.68 -22.41 -3.77
C ILE A 111 -1.59 -23.66 -2.87
N ASN A 112 -0.75 -23.62 -1.83
CA ASN A 112 -0.57 -24.71 -0.87
C ASN A 112 -1.66 -24.70 0.23
N GLY A 113 -2.92 -24.36 -0.11
CA GLY A 113 -4.03 -24.26 0.84
C GLY A 113 -4.15 -22.90 1.55
N GLY A 114 -3.57 -21.85 0.97
CA GLY A 114 -3.71 -20.48 1.43
C GLY A 114 -5.09 -19.87 1.13
N SER A 115 -5.34 -18.71 1.74
CA SER A 115 -6.61 -17.98 1.60
C SER A 115 -6.40 -16.50 1.85
N GLY A 116 -7.38 -15.68 1.45
CA GLY A 116 -7.32 -14.23 1.60
C GLY A 116 -7.86 -13.51 0.38
N SER A 117 -7.44 -12.26 0.20
CA SER A 117 -7.86 -11.45 -0.93
C SER A 117 -6.82 -10.40 -1.33
N VAL A 118 -6.98 -9.93 -2.56
CA VAL A 118 -6.27 -8.80 -3.14
C VAL A 118 -7.31 -7.83 -3.68
N THR A 119 -7.22 -6.56 -3.34
CA THR A 119 -8.10 -5.51 -3.86
C THR A 119 -7.28 -4.57 -4.74
N ILE A 120 -7.67 -4.45 -6.01
CA ILE A 120 -7.17 -3.40 -6.91
C ILE A 120 -8.06 -2.18 -6.71
N THR A 121 -7.47 -1.08 -6.23
CA THR A 121 -8.18 0.21 -6.04
C THR A 121 -7.94 1.17 -7.19
N LYS A 122 -6.86 0.98 -7.96
CA LYS A 122 -6.56 1.76 -9.16
C LYS A 122 -5.79 0.93 -10.16
N LYS A 123 -6.21 0.94 -11.43
CA LYS A 123 -5.44 0.36 -12.54
C LYS A 123 -5.42 1.27 -13.75
N THR A 124 -4.21 1.64 -14.18
CA THR A 124 -3.96 2.34 -15.45
C THR A 124 -2.91 1.57 -16.26
N ALA A 125 -2.56 2.07 -17.44
CA ALA A 125 -1.49 1.50 -18.26
C ALA A 125 -0.11 1.52 -17.57
N THR A 126 0.12 2.46 -16.65
CA THR A 126 1.44 2.70 -16.04
C THR A 126 1.44 2.55 -14.52
N ASN A 127 0.29 2.38 -13.89
CA ASN A 127 0.16 2.36 -12.43
C ASN A 127 -0.87 1.32 -11.96
N LEU A 128 -0.55 0.64 -10.87
CA LEU A 128 -1.42 -0.32 -10.21
C LEU A 128 -1.34 -0.10 -8.71
N ALA A 129 -2.47 0.14 -8.05
CA ALA A 129 -2.54 0.36 -6.62
C ALA A 129 -3.65 -0.48 -5.98
N GLY A 130 -3.47 -0.79 -4.70
CA GLY A 130 -4.37 -1.69 -4.01
C GLY A 130 -3.89 -2.14 -2.64
N THR A 131 -4.63 -3.09 -2.08
CA THR A 131 -4.37 -3.70 -0.78
C THR A 131 -4.46 -5.22 -0.89
N PHE A 132 -3.89 -5.92 0.09
CA PHE A 132 -4.01 -7.37 0.17
C PHE A 132 -3.87 -7.86 1.60
N SER A 133 -4.43 -9.03 1.86
CA SER A 133 -4.24 -9.78 3.09
C SER A 133 -4.46 -11.25 2.81
N PHE A 134 -3.49 -12.11 3.13
CA PHE A 134 -3.60 -13.54 2.89
C PHE A 134 -2.72 -14.38 3.82
N ILE A 135 -3.02 -15.68 3.85
CA ILE A 135 -2.21 -16.71 4.50
C ILE A 135 -1.61 -17.56 3.39
N ALA A 136 -0.31 -17.83 3.48
CA ALA A 136 0.41 -18.73 2.58
C ALA A 136 1.09 -19.84 3.36
N TYR A 137 1.26 -20.99 2.72
CA TYR A 137 1.88 -22.16 3.33
C TYR A 137 3.10 -22.61 2.53
N ASP A 138 4.03 -23.26 3.20
CA ASP A 138 5.12 -23.96 2.54
C ASP A 138 4.59 -25.15 1.73
N ALA A 139 5.44 -25.78 0.93
CA ALA A 139 5.04 -26.91 0.08
C ALA A 139 4.50 -28.11 0.88
N SER A 140 4.86 -28.22 2.17
CA SER A 140 4.33 -29.27 3.06
C SER A 140 2.94 -28.95 3.64
N GLY A 141 2.46 -27.70 3.52
CA GLY A 141 1.23 -27.24 4.15
C GLY A 141 1.33 -27.05 5.67
N THR A 142 2.53 -27.18 6.25
CA THR A 142 2.72 -27.22 7.72
C THR A 142 3.16 -25.88 8.28
N LYS A 143 4.05 -25.19 7.56
CA LYS A 143 4.51 -23.85 7.94
C LYS A 143 3.63 -22.82 7.26
N LYS A 144 3.30 -21.74 7.96
CA LYS A 144 2.49 -20.64 7.43
C LYS A 144 3.15 -19.29 7.63
N ARG A 145 2.87 -18.37 6.70
CA ARG A 145 3.08 -16.93 6.86
C ARG A 145 1.75 -16.22 6.74
N THR A 146 1.49 -15.32 7.67
CA THR A 146 0.28 -14.48 7.67
C THR A 146 0.67 -13.08 7.22
N LEU A 147 0.17 -12.68 6.05
CA LEU A 147 0.41 -11.38 5.46
C LEU A 147 -0.81 -10.49 5.69
N THR A 148 -0.64 -9.44 6.48
CA THR A 148 -1.71 -8.50 6.85
C THR A 148 -1.31 -7.06 6.54
N GLU A 149 -2.31 -6.19 6.44
CA GLU A 149 -2.11 -4.75 6.19
C GLU A 149 -1.26 -4.48 4.93
N GLY A 150 -1.37 -5.37 3.94
CA GLY A 150 -0.67 -5.27 2.68
C GLY A 150 -1.20 -4.12 1.84
N SER A 151 -0.30 -3.33 1.25
CA SER A 151 -0.65 -2.30 0.28
C SER A 151 0.46 -2.13 -0.74
N PHE A 152 0.06 -1.79 -1.96
CA PHE A 152 0.95 -1.51 -3.07
C PHE A 152 0.44 -0.29 -3.84
N ASN A 153 1.37 0.49 -4.33
CA ASN A 153 1.16 1.51 -5.35
C ASN A 153 2.40 1.47 -6.23
N VAL A 154 2.31 0.81 -7.38
CA VAL A 154 3.49 0.43 -8.16
C VAL A 154 3.35 0.86 -9.61
N ASN A 155 4.49 1.09 -10.25
CA ASN A 155 4.52 1.31 -11.69
C ASN A 155 4.47 -0.03 -12.42
N VAL A 156 3.68 -0.08 -13.49
CA VAL A 156 3.69 -1.20 -14.44
C VAL A 156 4.90 -1.02 -15.36
N ARG A 157 5.69 -2.09 -15.50
CA ARG A 157 6.90 -2.15 -16.34
C ARG A 157 6.77 -3.23 -17.41
#